data_AF-A0A3C0FP21-F1
#
_entry.id   AF-A0A3C0FP21-F1
#
_cell.length_a   1.000
_cell.length_b   1.000
_cell.length_c   1.000
_cell.angle_alpha   90.00
_cell.angle_beta   90.00
_cell.angle_gamma   90.00
#
_symmetry.space_group_name_H-M   'P 1'
#
loop_
_entity.id
_entity.type
_entity.pdbx_description
1 polymer ?
#
loop_
_entity_poly.entity_id
_entity_poly.type
_entity_poly.pdbx_seq_one_letter_code
_entity_poly.pdbx_strand_id
1 'polypeptide(L)'
;MISKDHNQNETNMQSADSSKNEDANAAVDAPVKTSVISDFWRALALLSRVPVHGIDDFRAELIARSVWSWPLVGLLLAGFAMLPAMLVYQLTENILIFAIIALAGMVLLTGCMHEDGMADCADGFGGGFERARKLEIMRDSQIGTYGVVALILCFGLRLVLMSVAGDGGL
;
A
#
# COMPACT_ATOMS: atom_id res chain seq x y z
N MET A 1 68.79 -6.25 8.88
CA MET A 1 67.96 -5.82 7.72
C MET A 1 66.64 -6.56 7.80
N ILE A 2 65.70 -6.07 8.60
CA ILE A 2 64.35 -6.66 8.75
C ILE A 2 63.37 -5.49 8.75
N SER A 3 62.21 -5.69 8.12
CA SER A 3 61.00 -4.85 8.20
C SER A 3 60.87 -3.76 7.13
N LYS A 4 60.50 -4.15 5.90
CA LYS A 4 59.74 -3.30 4.97
C LYS A 4 58.61 -4.02 4.22
N ASP A 5 58.58 -5.36 4.20
CA ASP A 5 57.66 -6.11 3.33
C ASP A 5 56.27 -6.39 3.92
N HIS A 6 56.03 -6.10 5.22
CA HIS A 6 54.75 -6.40 5.85
C HIS A 6 53.68 -5.31 5.67
N ASN A 7 54.08 -4.07 5.35
CA ASN A 7 53.14 -2.93 5.32
C ASN A 7 52.45 -2.76 3.95
N GLN A 8 53.10 -3.14 2.84
CA GLN A 8 52.54 -2.94 1.50
C GLN A 8 51.34 -3.85 1.17
N ASN A 9 51.24 -5.02 1.81
CA ASN A 9 50.12 -5.94 1.57
C ASN A 9 48.81 -5.48 2.23
N GLU A 10 48.88 -4.85 3.41
CA GLU A 10 47.70 -4.32 4.10
C GLU A 10 47.15 -3.09 3.38
N THR A 11 48.03 -2.21 2.86
CA THR A 11 47.59 -1.04 2.08
C THR A 11 46.92 -1.43 0.77
N ASN A 12 47.40 -2.51 0.13
CA ASN A 12 46.85 -2.99 -1.15
C ASN A 12 45.50 -3.72 -0.98
N MET A 13 45.28 -4.38 0.18
CA MET A 13 43.96 -4.95 0.52
C MET A 13 42.94 -3.85 0.86
N GLN A 14 43.35 -2.79 1.58
CA GLN A 14 42.45 -1.69 1.95
C GLN A 14 41.94 -0.91 0.73
N SER A 15 42.79 -0.67 -0.28
CA SER A 15 42.41 0.04 -1.52
C SER A 15 41.53 -0.77 -2.46
N ALA A 16 41.66 -2.10 -2.48
CA ALA A 16 40.81 -2.98 -3.30
C ALA A 16 39.41 -3.19 -2.68
N ASP A 17 39.30 -3.10 -1.36
CA ASP A 17 38.02 -3.17 -0.65
C ASP A 17 37.26 -1.84 -0.72
N SER A 18 37.97 -0.70 -0.67
CA SER A 18 37.35 0.62 -0.83
C SER A 18 36.76 0.82 -2.22
N SER A 19 37.45 0.39 -3.29
CA SER A 19 36.94 0.52 -4.65
C SER A 19 35.71 -0.35 -4.91
N LYS A 20 35.69 -1.59 -4.38
CA LYS A 20 34.51 -2.47 -4.46
C LYS A 20 33.31 -1.91 -3.69
N ASN A 21 33.55 -1.27 -2.54
CA ASN A 21 32.49 -0.63 -1.77
C ASN A 21 31.96 0.64 -2.47
N GLU A 22 32.82 1.41 -3.13
CA GLU A 22 32.40 2.56 -3.94
C GLU A 22 31.60 2.14 -5.18
N ASP A 23 32.02 1.08 -5.89
CA ASP A 23 31.28 0.54 -7.04
C ASP A 23 29.92 -0.07 -6.62
N ALA A 24 29.86 -0.72 -5.46
CA ALA A 24 28.62 -1.26 -4.89
C ALA A 24 27.67 -0.16 -4.43
N ASN A 25 28.17 0.91 -3.83
CA ASN A 25 27.35 2.08 -3.44
C ASN A 25 26.91 2.90 -4.66
N ALA A 26 27.75 3.03 -5.69
CA ALA A 26 27.40 3.69 -6.95
C ALA A 26 26.29 2.94 -7.71
N ALA A 27 26.22 1.61 -7.60
CA ALA A 27 25.12 0.82 -8.16
C ALA A 27 23.79 0.99 -7.38
N VAL A 28 23.85 1.30 -6.09
CA VAL A 28 22.67 1.61 -5.25
C VAL A 28 22.11 3.00 -5.57
N ASP A 29 22.99 3.95 -5.91
CA ASP A 29 22.69 5.35 -6.21
C ASP A 29 22.48 5.66 -7.71
N ALA A 30 22.64 4.66 -8.58
CA ALA A 30 22.39 4.85 -10.01
C ALA A 30 20.91 5.27 -10.23
N PRO A 31 20.65 6.35 -10.99
CA PRO A 31 19.28 6.78 -11.27
C PRO A 31 18.57 5.67 -12.05
N VAL A 32 17.68 4.95 -11.37
CA VAL A 32 16.87 3.89 -11.97
C VAL A 32 16.07 4.53 -13.11
N LYS A 33 16.42 4.19 -14.36
CA LYS A 33 15.63 4.56 -15.54
C LYS A 33 14.33 3.79 -15.49
N THR A 34 13.32 4.43 -14.94
CA THR A 34 11.97 3.88 -14.80
C THR A 34 11.00 4.74 -15.58
N SER A 35 10.08 4.08 -16.28
CA SER A 35 9.05 4.72 -17.09
C SER A 35 7.84 5.10 -16.24
N VAL A 36 7.12 6.14 -16.64
CA VAL A 36 5.81 6.52 -16.07
C VAL A 36 4.81 5.36 -16.09
N ILE A 37 4.91 4.48 -17.07
CA ILE A 37 4.10 3.26 -17.16
C ILE A 37 4.46 2.29 -16.04
N SER A 38 5.75 2.13 -15.73
CA SER A 38 6.18 1.30 -14.62
C SER A 38 5.68 1.85 -13.28
N ASP A 39 5.61 3.17 -13.12
CA ASP A 39 5.05 3.82 -11.93
C ASP A 39 3.56 3.52 -11.77
N PHE A 40 2.80 3.58 -12.88
CA PHE A 40 1.39 3.20 -12.88
C PHE A 40 1.18 1.73 -12.49
N TRP A 41 1.95 0.81 -13.07
CA TRP A 41 1.88 -0.62 -12.73
C TRP A 41 2.26 -0.90 -11.28
N ARG A 42 3.24 -0.17 -10.73
CA ARG A 42 3.60 -0.23 -9.30
C ARG A 42 2.45 0.22 -8.41
N ALA A 43 1.82 1.35 -8.74
CA ALA A 43 0.64 1.82 -8.02
C ALA A 43 -0.50 0.82 -8.10
N LEU A 44 -0.77 0.24 -9.27
CA LEU A 44 -1.79 -0.79 -9.44
C LEU A 44 -1.47 -2.05 -8.61
N ALA A 45 -0.22 -2.48 -8.57
CA ALA A 45 0.22 -3.63 -7.77
C ALA A 45 0.08 -3.37 -6.26
N LEU A 46 0.28 -2.13 -5.81
CA LEU A 46 0.16 -1.76 -4.41
C LEU A 46 -1.31 -1.57 -3.99
N LEU A 47 -2.11 -0.88 -4.80
CA LEU A 47 -3.49 -0.50 -4.47
C LEU A 47 -4.52 -1.57 -4.84
N SER A 48 -4.17 -2.57 -5.64
CA SER A 48 -5.09 -3.64 -6.06
C SER A 48 -4.56 -5.03 -5.69
N ARG A 49 -5.48 -5.97 -5.54
CA ARG A 49 -5.19 -7.39 -5.31
C ARG A 49 -4.88 -8.15 -6.60
N VAL A 50 -4.85 -7.47 -7.75
CA VAL A 50 -4.59 -8.09 -9.06
C VAL A 50 -3.09 -8.34 -9.19
N PRO A 51 -2.64 -9.60 -9.45
CA PRO A 51 -1.22 -9.90 -9.60
C PRO A 51 -0.67 -9.24 -10.88
N VAL A 52 0.06 -8.15 -10.69
CA VAL A 52 0.77 -7.46 -11.77
C VAL A 52 2.11 -8.16 -12.00
N HIS A 53 2.29 -8.73 -13.17
CA HIS A 53 3.54 -9.40 -13.57
C HIS A 53 4.46 -8.39 -14.27
N GLY A 54 5.76 -8.39 -13.97
CA GLY A 54 6.76 -7.55 -14.64
C GLY A 54 7.21 -6.31 -13.88
N ILE A 55 6.92 -6.21 -12.57
CA ILE A 55 7.49 -5.23 -11.65
C ILE A 55 8.12 -6.01 -10.50
N ASP A 56 9.46 -6.03 -10.43
CA ASP A 56 10.18 -6.82 -9.42
C ASP A 56 10.84 -5.95 -8.33
N ASP A 57 10.92 -4.64 -8.56
CA ASP A 57 11.53 -3.70 -7.64
C ASP A 57 10.44 -2.91 -6.93
N PHE A 58 10.44 -2.87 -5.58
CA PHE A 58 9.47 -2.13 -4.76
C PHE A 58 10.19 -1.22 -3.74
N ARG A 59 11.36 -0.67 -4.09
CA ARG A 59 12.06 0.32 -3.26
C ARG A 59 11.15 1.50 -2.89
N ALA A 60 11.31 2.00 -1.66
CA ALA A 60 10.48 3.08 -1.10
C ALA A 60 10.51 4.34 -1.96
N GLU A 61 11.66 4.69 -2.54
CA GLU A 61 11.80 5.85 -3.44
C GLU A 61 10.92 5.74 -4.69
N LEU A 62 10.80 4.54 -5.25
CA LEU A 62 10.01 4.29 -6.47
C LEU A 62 8.51 4.25 -6.16
N ILE A 63 8.14 3.73 -4.99
CA ILE A 63 6.76 3.80 -4.50
C ILE A 63 6.37 5.26 -4.27
N ALA A 64 7.21 6.05 -3.60
CA ALA A 64 6.97 7.47 -3.37
C ALA A 64 6.82 8.24 -4.69
N ARG A 65 7.59 7.90 -5.72
CA ARG A 65 7.41 8.49 -7.05
C ARG A 65 6.08 8.08 -7.69
N SER A 66 5.56 6.88 -7.44
CA SER A 66 4.29 6.42 -8.03
C SER A 66 3.03 7.13 -7.50
N VAL A 67 3.13 7.92 -6.43
CA VAL A 67 1.99 8.56 -5.73
C VAL A 67 1.10 9.39 -6.66
N TRP A 68 1.67 10.03 -7.69
CA TRP A 68 0.88 10.81 -8.65
C TRP A 68 -0.14 9.96 -9.42
N SER A 69 0.10 8.65 -9.56
CA SER A 69 -0.76 7.72 -10.30
C SER A 69 -1.82 7.04 -9.42
N TRP A 70 -1.75 7.18 -8.10
CA TRP A 70 -2.68 6.56 -7.16
C TRP A 70 -4.14 7.01 -7.35
N PRO A 71 -4.44 8.31 -7.60
CA PRO A 71 -5.82 8.74 -7.87
C PRO A 71 -6.38 8.11 -9.15
N LEU A 72 -5.53 7.92 -10.18
CA LEU A 72 -5.94 7.31 -11.44
C LEU A 72 -6.25 5.82 -11.26
N VAL A 73 -5.42 5.11 -10.51
CA VAL A 73 -5.68 3.71 -10.14
C VAL A 73 -6.95 3.60 -9.30
N GLY A 74 -7.14 4.49 -8.32
CA GLY A 74 -8.35 4.53 -7.52
C GLY A 74 -9.62 4.74 -8.35
N LEU A 75 -9.58 5.65 -9.33
CA LEU A 75 -10.68 5.88 -10.27
C LEU A 75 -10.97 4.62 -11.11
N LEU A 76 -9.93 3.96 -11.60
CA LEU A 76 -10.05 2.73 -12.37
C LEU A 76 -10.70 1.62 -11.54
N LEU A 77 -10.24 1.39 -10.31
CA LEU A 77 -10.82 0.40 -9.40
C LEU A 77 -12.27 0.73 -9.04
N ALA A 78 -12.57 2.00 -8.78
CA ALA A 78 -13.94 2.47 -8.53
C ALA A 78 -14.85 2.21 -9.74
N GLY A 79 -14.37 2.48 -10.95
CA GLY A 79 -15.09 2.16 -12.18
C GLY A 79 -15.40 0.66 -12.29
N PHE A 80 -14.40 -0.21 -12.05
CA PHE A 80 -14.61 -1.65 -12.05
C PHE A 80 -15.57 -2.14 -10.97
N ALA A 81 -15.53 -1.56 -9.77
CA ALA A 81 -16.47 -1.88 -8.69
C ALA A 81 -17.91 -1.41 -9.00
N MET A 82 -18.05 -0.31 -9.74
CA MET A 82 -19.34 0.29 -10.06
C MET A 82 -20.11 -0.47 -11.16
N LEU A 83 -19.41 -1.13 -12.09
CA LEU A 83 -20.05 -1.95 -13.15
C LEU A 83 -21.04 -3.00 -12.61
N PRO A 84 -20.64 -3.93 -11.71
CA PRO A 84 -21.58 -4.90 -11.15
C PRO A 84 -22.65 -4.23 -10.27
N ALA A 85 -22.30 -3.15 -9.57
CA ALA A 85 -23.27 -2.41 -8.75
C ALA A 85 -24.40 -1.81 -9.61
N MET A 86 -24.05 -1.17 -10.73
CA MET A 86 -25.02 -0.61 -11.67
C MET A 86 -25.91 -1.68 -12.30
N LEU A 87 -25.35 -2.85 -12.65
CA LEU A 87 -26.14 -3.97 -13.17
C LEU A 87 -27.18 -4.43 -12.15
N VAL A 88 -26.79 -4.58 -10.88
CA VAL A 88 -27.70 -4.98 -9.81
C VAL A 88 -28.74 -3.90 -9.52
N TYR A 89 -28.36 -2.62 -9.58
CA TYR A 89 -29.30 -1.51 -9.45
C TYR A 89 -30.39 -1.56 -10.52
N GLN A 90 -30.04 -1.79 -11.79
CA GLN A 90 -31.05 -1.90 -12.85
C GLN A 90 -32.04 -3.06 -12.67
N LEU A 91 -31.64 -4.12 -11.96
CA LEU A 91 -32.50 -5.28 -11.70
C LEU A 91 -33.36 -5.13 -10.44
N THR A 92 -32.91 -4.34 -9.47
CA THR A 92 -33.53 -4.27 -8.13
C THR A 92 -34.14 -2.92 -7.82
N GLU A 93 -33.75 -1.86 -8.55
CA GLU A 93 -34.05 -0.45 -8.28
C GLU A 93 -33.75 -0.04 -6.82
N ASN A 94 -32.89 -0.81 -6.13
CA ASN A 94 -32.62 -0.63 -4.72
C ASN A 94 -31.22 -0.07 -4.50
N ILE A 95 -31.18 1.13 -3.95
CA ILE A 95 -29.95 1.89 -3.78
C ILE A 95 -29.05 1.37 -2.67
N LEU A 96 -29.63 0.70 -1.66
CA LEU A 96 -28.87 0.06 -0.60
C LEU A 96 -28.12 -1.15 -1.15
N ILE A 97 -28.76 -1.93 -2.02
CA ILE A 97 -28.11 -3.07 -2.68
C ILE A 97 -26.98 -2.57 -3.59
N PHE A 98 -27.22 -1.49 -4.34
CA PHE A 98 -26.16 -0.81 -5.11
C PHE A 98 -24.96 -0.44 -4.23
N ALA A 99 -25.20 0.28 -3.12
CA ALA A 99 -24.15 0.75 -2.23
C ALA A 99 -23.34 -0.42 -1.63
N ILE A 100 -24.01 -1.49 -1.21
CA ILE A 100 -23.36 -2.68 -0.66
C ILE A 100 -22.48 -3.37 -1.71
N ILE A 101 -22.98 -3.55 -2.94
CA ILE A 101 -22.22 -4.22 -4.00
C ILE A 101 -21.02 -3.36 -4.45
N ALA A 102 -21.20 -2.04 -4.57
CA ALA A 102 -20.11 -1.14 -4.92
C ALA A 102 -19.02 -1.13 -3.84
N LEU A 103 -19.41 -1.09 -2.57
CA LEU A 103 -18.51 -1.15 -1.42
C LEU A 103 -17.78 -2.50 -1.38
N ALA A 104 -18.50 -3.61 -1.53
CA ALA A 104 -17.91 -4.96 -1.56
C ALA A 104 -16.93 -5.11 -2.73
N GLY A 105 -17.28 -4.60 -3.91
CA GLY A 105 -16.41 -4.57 -5.08
C GLY A 105 -15.11 -3.83 -4.81
N MET A 106 -15.18 -2.65 -4.19
CA MET A 106 -13.98 -1.88 -3.80
C MET A 106 -13.11 -2.67 -2.82
N VAL A 107 -13.69 -3.23 -1.77
CA VAL A 107 -12.96 -4.00 -0.74
C VAL A 107 -12.28 -5.24 -1.34
N LEU A 108 -12.97 -5.96 -2.24
CA LEU A 108 -12.40 -7.12 -2.93
C LEU A 108 -11.27 -6.74 -3.89
N LEU A 109 -11.43 -5.64 -4.62
CA LEU A 109 -10.43 -5.16 -5.58
C LEU A 109 -9.17 -4.61 -4.88
N THR A 110 -9.31 -3.93 -3.76
CA THR A 110 -8.17 -3.42 -2.97
C THR A 110 -7.59 -4.44 -2.00
N GLY A 111 -8.30 -5.54 -1.74
CA GLY A 111 -7.86 -6.58 -0.82
C GLY A 111 -7.86 -6.16 0.65
N CYS A 112 -8.79 -5.27 1.05
CA CYS A 112 -8.91 -4.72 2.40
C CYS A 112 -7.70 -3.93 2.91
N MET A 113 -6.73 -3.54 2.07
CA MET A 113 -5.50 -2.88 2.53
C MET A 113 -5.76 -1.59 3.34
N HIS A 114 -6.75 -0.80 2.92
CA HIS A 114 -7.08 0.47 3.59
C HIS A 114 -7.85 0.23 4.89
N GLU A 115 -8.73 -0.76 4.85
CA GLU A 115 -9.55 -1.18 5.98
C GLU A 115 -8.67 -1.76 7.10
N ASP A 116 -7.69 -2.58 6.76
CA ASP A 116 -6.70 -3.15 7.67
C ASP A 116 -5.87 -2.04 8.33
N GLY A 117 -5.31 -1.13 7.52
CA GLY A 117 -4.57 0.02 8.06
C GLY A 117 -5.41 0.94 8.95
N MET A 118 -6.72 1.07 8.68
CA MET A 118 -7.63 1.83 9.54
C MET A 118 -7.89 1.13 10.87
N ALA A 119 -8.09 -0.20 10.84
CA ALA A 119 -8.25 -1.01 12.04
C ALA A 119 -6.99 -0.97 12.91
N ASP A 120 -5.81 -1.17 12.32
CA ASP A 120 -4.51 -1.08 12.99
C ASP A 120 -4.27 0.29 13.62
N CYS A 121 -4.63 1.37 12.91
CA CYS A 121 -4.57 2.72 13.46
C CYS A 121 -5.50 2.86 14.67
N ALA A 122 -6.75 2.42 14.56
CA ALA A 122 -7.72 2.52 15.64
C ALA A 122 -7.30 1.71 16.88
N ASP A 123 -6.79 0.50 16.69
CA ASP A 123 -6.28 -0.34 17.77
C ASP A 123 -5.00 0.24 18.39
N GLY A 124 -4.11 0.81 17.58
CA GLY A 124 -2.94 1.53 18.05
C GLY A 124 -3.28 2.80 18.85
N PHE A 125 -4.39 3.48 18.55
CA PHE A 125 -4.84 4.66 19.32
C PHE A 125 -5.66 4.26 20.57
N GLY A 126 -6.47 3.21 20.51
CA GLY A 126 -7.34 2.77 21.60
C GLY A 126 -6.70 1.83 22.62
N GLY A 127 -5.63 1.11 22.25
CA GLY A 127 -5.02 0.04 23.04
C GLY A 127 -4.12 0.46 24.22
N GLY A 128 -3.89 1.77 24.43
CA GLY A 128 -3.15 2.30 25.59
C GLY A 128 -2.12 3.38 25.26
N PHE A 129 -1.75 4.18 26.27
CA PHE A 129 -0.84 5.32 26.12
C PHE A 129 0.65 4.94 26.06
N GLU A 130 1.04 3.75 26.53
CA GLU A 130 2.44 3.29 26.49
C GLU A 130 2.81 2.63 25.16
N ARG A 131 3.93 3.08 24.58
CA ARG A 131 4.49 2.59 23.31
C ARG A 131 4.75 1.07 23.32
N ALA A 132 5.14 0.52 24.47
CA ALA A 132 5.41 -0.92 24.60
C ALA A 132 4.15 -1.77 24.37
N ARG A 133 3.01 -1.35 24.92
CA ARG A 133 1.73 -2.05 24.74
C ARG A 133 1.16 -1.88 23.32
N LYS A 134 1.37 -0.74 22.66
CA LYS A 134 1.02 -0.57 21.23
C LYS A 134 1.79 -1.55 20.34
N LEU A 135 3.09 -1.74 20.58
CA LEU A 135 3.93 -2.68 19.83
C LEU A 135 3.58 -4.14 20.12
N GLU A 136 3.15 -4.45 21.35
CA GLU A 136 2.67 -5.78 21.74
C GLU A 136 1.32 -6.11 21.06
N ILE A 137 0.41 -5.14 20.99
CA ILE A 137 -0.87 -5.25 20.27
C ILE A 137 -0.64 -5.40 18.75
N MET A 138 0.26 -4.62 18.14
CA MET A 138 0.63 -4.79 16.72
C MET A 138 1.26 -6.14 16.39
N ARG A 139 1.73 -6.88 17.41
CA ARG A 139 2.28 -8.24 17.24
C ARG A 139 1.23 -9.32 17.41
N ASP A 140 0.07 -8.98 17.97
CA ASP A 140 -1.07 -9.86 18.09
C ASP A 140 -1.86 -9.80 16.78
N SER A 141 -2.20 -10.95 16.20
CA SER A 141 -3.01 -11.03 14.98
C SER A 141 -4.51 -10.87 15.26
N GLN A 142 -4.89 -10.60 16.51
CA GLN A 142 -6.25 -10.37 16.92
C GLN A 142 -6.67 -8.93 16.63
N ILE A 143 -7.74 -8.78 15.85
CA ILE A 143 -8.45 -7.51 15.69
C ILE A 143 -8.94 -7.05 17.07
N GLY A 144 -8.57 -5.83 17.46
CA GLY A 144 -9.03 -5.24 18.70
C GLY A 144 -10.44 -4.67 18.57
N THR A 145 -11.10 -4.47 19.71
CA THR A 145 -12.46 -3.92 19.76
C THR A 145 -12.53 -2.52 19.11
N TYR A 146 -11.46 -1.74 19.19
CA TYR A 146 -11.40 -0.41 18.59
C TYR A 146 -11.32 -0.48 17.06
N GLY A 147 -10.56 -1.42 16.51
CA GLY A 147 -10.51 -1.74 15.09
C GLY A 147 -11.88 -2.14 14.55
N VAL A 148 -12.59 -3.04 15.24
CA VAL A 148 -13.96 -3.43 14.86
C VAL A 148 -14.91 -2.23 14.84
N VAL A 149 -14.92 -1.44 15.91
CA VAL A 149 -15.81 -0.27 16.00
C VAL A 149 -15.48 0.75 14.92
N ALA A 150 -14.20 1.01 14.64
CA ALA A 150 -13.78 1.90 13.57
C ALA A 150 -14.24 1.41 12.19
N LEU A 151 -14.11 0.12 11.91
CA LEU A 151 -14.58 -0.49 10.65
C LEU A 151 -16.10 -0.38 10.51
N ILE A 152 -16.87 -0.68 11.57
CA ILE A 152 -18.33 -0.55 11.56
C ILE A 152 -18.73 0.90 11.27
N LEU A 153 -18.11 1.88 11.93
CA LEU A 153 -18.40 3.30 11.72
C LEU A 153 -18.00 3.74 10.30
N CYS A 154 -16.84 3.30 9.81
CA CYS A 154 -16.36 3.66 8.47
C CYS A 154 -17.27 3.09 7.38
N PHE A 155 -17.59 1.80 7.44
CA PHE A 155 -18.48 1.16 6.49
C PHE A 155 -19.91 1.70 6.58
N GLY A 156 -20.42 1.92 7.79
CA GLY A 156 -21.72 2.55 8.00
C GLY A 156 -21.79 3.94 7.38
N LEU A 157 -20.77 4.78 7.59
CA LEU A 157 -20.70 6.10 7.00
C LEU A 157 -20.63 6.05 5.46
N ARG A 158 -19.80 5.17 4.89
CA ARG A 158 -19.69 4.99 3.43
C ARG A 158 -21.03 4.56 2.83
N LEU A 159 -21.72 3.60 3.45
CA LEU A 159 -23.03 3.14 2.99
C LEU A 159 -24.07 4.27 2.98
N VAL A 160 -24.16 5.04 4.07
CA VAL A 160 -25.09 6.18 4.16
C VAL A 160 -24.74 7.26 3.14
N LEU A 161 -23.47 7.57 2.94
CA LEU A 161 -23.05 8.55 1.93
C LEU A 161 -23.40 8.10 0.52
N MET A 162 -23.21 6.82 0.20
CA MET A 162 -23.54 6.28 -1.12
C MET A 162 -25.06 6.21 -1.34
N SER A 163 -25.85 5.88 -0.31
CA SER A 163 -27.31 5.90 -0.43
C SER A 163 -27.82 7.32 -0.67
N VAL A 164 -27.32 8.30 0.10
CA VAL A 164 -27.69 9.71 -0.08
C VAL A 164 -27.25 10.24 -1.45
N ALA A 165 -26.05 9.88 -1.91
CA ALA A 165 -25.54 10.29 -3.21
C ALA A 165 -26.39 9.72 -4.36
N GLY A 166 -26.86 8.48 -4.24
CA GLY A 166 -27.74 7.89 -5.24
C GLY A 166 -29.17 8.45 -5.20
N ASP A 167 -29.70 8.77 -4.02
CA ASP A 167 -31.05 9.36 -3.87
C ASP A 167 -31.08 10.82 -4.36
N GLY A 168 -29.94 11.51 -4.26
CA GLY A 168 -29.74 12.88 -4.75
C GLY A 168 -29.59 13.01 -6.27
N GLY A 169 -29.59 11.90 -7.01
CA GLY A 169 -29.54 11.86 -8.48
C GLY A 169 -28.25 11.26 -9.01
N LEU A 170 -28.33 9.98 -9.40
CA LEU A 170 -27.55 9.38 -10.49
C LEU A 170 -28.23 9.63 -11.83
#